data_AF-A0AA43F4G9-F1
#
_entry.id   AF-A0AA43F4G9-F1
#
_cell.length_a   1.000
_cell.length_b   1.000
_cell.length_c   1.000
_cell.angle_alpha   90.00
_cell.angle_beta   90.00
_cell.angle_gamma   90.00
#
_symmetry.space_group_name_H-M   'P 1'
#
loop_
_entity.id
_entity.type
_entity.pdbx_description
1 polymer ?
#
loop_
_entity_poly.entity_id
_entity_poly.type
_entity_poly.pdbx_seq_one_letter_code
_entity_poly.pdbx_strand_id
1 'polypeptide(L)'
;MIYAATNLLTPIQLEKKPIRLDWVTSGGHFLESPDKRNTKLIHLDTTGVVGNIMVTATLSEQGSASISQTSIFNSMRQRVNRIAGDTTTTMTRTETEPTDDLPLWVAIRNSTEALSFNNYLRFMDWMFCGKDNLTSLKEFERGRFNNKQTAYNNLLGKRFLPFTDADAYRVIKAATEAFVMVNCGIFSTPQPFTVGSDRDRDEDYLDRRDLPAPGRGLKQAGSDYLEAVDGTLTLPYLAIIRRKLPDISIKTTLFEEIDGTGAKADNCFGILQEKLANPCLLELIWSYWHEEGMLVQTVNAITRRFQNIRAASPLDPLSNLEMDPLRPLNNLFWGYIQDEQHRLTVPRRNYEYDHHYGLRLEGQAVQQFRPADTRSKFLESFHHLLRLCTVFYKQDDDTTVKADAFPVLNALKETHLILSQGAHNQFGDLPSTARVEMLMQEWLLARPEFREYLPTRIMVAYPEPWMDRVDAMKKLQGWSDTSVMHFRNLGIFGEQLLLSIRWGAWSDVQEPIQAFNWTRFFRPQIQGYIHAYRAVTGVDLAAETVDTQVNATLPSVLLKKRLAMQPRA
;
A
#
# COMPACT_ATOMS: atom_id res chain seq x y z
N MET A 1 -14.71 -9.42 -39.35
CA MET A 1 -16.06 -8.92 -39.65
C MET A 1 -16.06 -7.43 -39.33
N ILE A 2 -16.14 -6.55 -40.33
CA ILE A 2 -15.95 -5.09 -40.11
C ILE A 2 -16.95 -4.31 -40.96
N TYR A 3 -17.74 -3.47 -40.29
CA TYR A 3 -18.54 -2.38 -40.86
C TYR A 3 -17.62 -1.19 -41.14
N ALA A 4 -17.64 -0.66 -42.37
CA ALA A 4 -16.96 0.59 -42.71
C ALA A 4 -17.93 1.55 -43.42
N ALA A 5 -18.22 2.65 -42.72
CA ALA A 5 -18.56 3.97 -43.23
C ALA A 5 -19.41 4.04 -44.53
N THR A 6 -20.70 3.75 -44.42
CA THR A 6 -21.71 4.23 -45.38
C THR A 6 -22.43 5.43 -44.79
N ASN A 7 -21.79 6.59 -44.79
CA ASN A 7 -22.48 7.86 -44.58
C ASN A 7 -21.82 8.90 -45.47
N LEU A 8 -22.60 9.39 -46.45
CA LEU A 8 -22.37 10.39 -47.49
C LEU A 8 -22.52 9.75 -48.86
N LEU A 9 -23.77 9.66 -49.34
CA LEU A 9 -24.20 9.81 -50.73
C LEU A 9 -25.74 9.63 -50.76
N THR A 10 -26.46 10.71 -51.08
CA THR A 10 -27.93 10.75 -51.20
C THR A 10 -28.40 10.06 -52.49
N PRO A 11 -29.64 9.52 -52.53
CA PRO A 11 -30.08 8.58 -53.56
C PRO A 11 -30.74 9.26 -54.77
N ILE A 12 -30.04 10.15 -55.48
CA ILE A 12 -30.55 10.75 -56.72
C ILE A 12 -29.41 10.88 -57.75
N GLN A 13 -29.64 10.33 -58.95
CA GLN A 13 -28.77 10.22 -60.15
C GLN A 13 -27.90 8.95 -60.28
N LEU A 14 -28.57 7.80 -60.39
CA LEU A 14 -28.04 6.62 -61.07
C LEU A 14 -28.44 6.66 -62.56
N GLU A 15 -27.74 7.47 -63.36
CA GLU A 15 -27.59 7.16 -64.79
C GLU A 15 -26.29 6.38 -64.99
N LYS A 16 -26.44 5.15 -65.50
CA LYS A 16 -25.39 4.14 -65.63
C LYS A 16 -24.22 4.62 -66.49
N LYS A 17 -23.09 4.91 -65.84
CA LYS A 17 -21.76 4.81 -66.47
C LYS A 17 -20.95 3.71 -65.75
N PRO A 18 -20.23 2.84 -66.47
CA PRO A 18 -19.50 1.74 -65.85
C PRO A 18 -18.25 2.27 -65.13
N ILE A 19 -18.32 2.37 -63.81
CA ILE A 19 -17.18 2.72 -62.95
C ILE A 19 -16.36 1.44 -62.71
N ARG A 20 -15.03 1.53 -62.86
CA ARG A 20 -14.09 0.43 -62.59
C ARG A 20 -13.35 0.71 -61.28
N LEU A 21 -13.25 -0.30 -60.43
CA LEU A 21 -12.64 -0.21 -59.11
C LEU A 21 -11.53 -1.26 -59.01
N ASP A 22 -10.28 -0.81 -59.07
CA ASP A 22 -9.10 -1.68 -59.03
C ASP A 22 -8.44 -1.59 -57.65
N TRP A 23 -7.93 -2.71 -57.14
CA TRP A 23 -7.32 -2.82 -55.81
C TRP A 23 -5.89 -3.34 -55.90
N VAL A 24 -4.99 -2.69 -55.18
CA VAL A 24 -3.57 -3.07 -55.11
C VAL A 24 -3.18 -3.19 -53.64
N THR A 25 -2.40 -4.21 -53.30
CA THR A 25 -1.84 -4.39 -51.96
C THR A 25 -0.33 -4.55 -52.01
N SER A 26 0.38 -3.98 -51.02
CA SER A 26 1.83 -4.18 -50.84
C SER A 26 2.18 -5.48 -50.12
N GLY A 27 1.19 -6.19 -49.59
CA GLY A 27 1.37 -7.45 -48.86
C GLY A 27 0.05 -8.22 -48.69
N GLY A 28 0.13 -9.55 -48.70
CA GLY A 28 -1.05 -10.42 -48.68
C GLY A 28 -1.63 -10.62 -50.07
N HIS A 29 -2.74 -11.34 -50.15
CA HIS A 29 -3.42 -11.65 -51.41
C HIS A 29 -4.94 -11.55 -51.23
N PHE A 30 -5.61 -11.00 -52.24
CA PHE A 30 -7.07 -10.88 -52.21
C PHE A 30 -7.71 -12.24 -52.53
N LEU A 31 -8.66 -12.66 -51.69
CA LEU A 31 -9.37 -13.94 -51.84
C LEU A 31 -10.43 -13.89 -52.95
N GLU A 32 -10.87 -12.70 -53.34
CA GLU A 32 -11.83 -12.47 -54.41
C GLU A 32 -11.15 -11.80 -55.61
N SER A 33 -11.40 -12.31 -56.81
CA SER A 33 -10.85 -11.73 -58.04
C SER A 33 -11.43 -10.33 -58.27
N PRO A 34 -10.59 -9.30 -58.48
CA PRO A 34 -11.03 -7.91 -58.67
C PRO A 34 -11.87 -7.70 -59.94
N ASP A 35 -11.93 -8.67 -60.86
CA ASP A 35 -12.66 -8.56 -62.12
C ASP A 35 -14.18 -8.86 -62.03
N LYS A 36 -14.69 -9.24 -60.85
CA LYS A 36 -16.14 -9.42 -60.66
C LYS A 36 -16.81 -8.06 -60.40
N ARG A 37 -17.37 -7.51 -61.48
CA ARG A 37 -18.22 -6.30 -61.51
C ARG A 37 -19.03 -6.12 -60.22
N ASN A 38 -18.82 -4.98 -59.54
CA ASN A 38 -19.63 -4.41 -58.47
C ASN A 38 -19.59 -5.04 -57.05
N THR A 39 -18.47 -5.62 -56.60
CA THR A 39 -18.32 -5.92 -55.16
C THR A 39 -17.76 -4.72 -54.39
N LYS A 40 -18.58 -4.12 -53.52
CA LYS A 40 -18.19 -3.04 -52.59
C LYS A 40 -17.31 -3.52 -51.43
N LEU A 41 -16.97 -4.81 -51.41
CA LEU A 41 -16.31 -5.49 -50.30
C LEU A 41 -15.28 -6.47 -50.86
N ILE A 42 -14.07 -6.46 -50.31
CA ILE A 42 -12.98 -7.37 -50.70
C ILE A 42 -12.33 -7.93 -49.43
N HIS A 43 -12.01 -9.21 -49.47
CA HIS A 43 -11.31 -9.92 -48.41
C HIS A 43 -9.83 -10.03 -48.73
N LEU A 44 -8.97 -9.51 -47.85
CA LEU A 44 -7.52 -9.62 -47.92
C LEU A 44 -7.03 -10.71 -46.97
N ASP A 45 -6.39 -11.73 -47.51
CA ASP A 45 -5.64 -12.71 -46.73
C ASP A 45 -4.24 -12.15 -46.43
N THR A 46 -3.91 -12.10 -45.14
CA THR A 46 -2.63 -11.59 -44.61
C THR A 46 -1.74 -12.69 -44.06
N THR A 47 -2.07 -13.96 -44.32
CA THR A 47 -1.28 -15.12 -43.87
C THR A 47 0.17 -15.02 -44.35
N GLY A 48 1.11 -15.19 -43.41
CA GLY A 48 2.55 -15.16 -43.68
C GLY A 48 3.19 -13.77 -43.84
N VAL A 49 2.41 -12.68 -43.83
CA VAL A 49 2.92 -11.31 -43.95
C VAL A 49 2.99 -10.64 -42.59
N VAL A 50 4.15 -10.08 -42.25
CA VAL A 50 4.41 -9.41 -40.97
C VAL A 50 4.89 -8.00 -41.24
N GLY A 51 4.26 -7.01 -40.61
CA GLY A 51 4.58 -5.60 -40.77
C GLY A 51 3.45 -4.80 -41.44
N ASN A 52 3.77 -3.60 -41.90
CA ASN A 52 2.82 -2.65 -42.47
C ASN A 52 2.46 -3.06 -43.91
N ILE A 53 1.17 -3.25 -44.14
CA ILE A 53 0.56 -3.60 -45.44
C ILE A 53 -0.21 -2.38 -45.92
N MET A 54 0.12 -1.88 -47.11
CA MET A 54 -0.59 -0.77 -47.74
C MET A 54 -1.59 -1.33 -48.75
N VAL A 55 -2.85 -0.93 -48.63
CA VAL A 55 -3.89 -1.26 -49.60
C VAL A 55 -4.35 0.02 -50.26
N THR A 56 -4.31 0.04 -51.59
CA THR A 56 -4.74 1.18 -52.42
C THR A 56 -5.95 0.76 -53.25
N ALA A 57 -7.03 1.53 -53.15
CA ALA A 57 -8.20 1.41 -54.00
C ALA A 57 -8.20 2.55 -55.01
N THR A 58 -8.29 2.21 -56.30
CA THR A 58 -8.32 3.20 -57.40
C THR A 58 -9.64 3.09 -58.14
N LEU A 59 -10.40 4.18 -58.13
CA LEU A 59 -11.66 4.33 -58.86
C LEU A 59 -11.37 5.05 -60.18
N SER A 60 -11.70 4.44 -61.31
CA SER A 60 -11.54 5.03 -62.64
C SER A 60 -12.86 4.99 -63.43
N GLU A 61 -13.15 6.08 -64.13
CA GLU A 61 -14.23 6.16 -65.13
C GLU A 61 -13.59 6.05 -66.53
N GLN A 62 -14.20 5.29 -67.44
CA GLN A 62 -13.65 5.06 -68.78
C GLN A 62 -13.53 6.38 -69.56
N GLY A 63 -12.29 6.88 -69.69
CA GLY A 63 -11.96 8.09 -70.43
C GLY A 63 -11.86 9.39 -69.61
N SER A 64 -11.92 9.33 -68.27
CA SER A 64 -11.84 10.50 -67.38
C SER A 64 -10.98 10.24 -66.13
N ALA A 65 -10.95 11.22 -65.21
CA ALA A 65 -10.10 11.27 -64.01
C ALA A 65 -10.27 10.08 -63.07
N SER A 66 -9.17 9.63 -62.47
CA SER A 66 -9.14 8.57 -61.45
C SER A 66 -8.88 9.14 -60.05
N ILE A 67 -9.56 8.61 -59.03
CA ILE A 67 -9.28 8.92 -57.62
C ILE A 67 -8.73 7.67 -56.92
N SER A 68 -7.67 7.85 -56.13
CA SER A 68 -7.00 6.75 -55.41
C SER A 68 -6.96 7.05 -53.93
N GLN A 69 -7.27 6.06 -53.08
CA GLN A 69 -7.14 6.15 -51.64
C GLN A 69 -6.29 4.99 -51.12
N THR A 70 -5.29 5.31 -50.30
CA THR A 70 -4.39 4.33 -49.68
C THR A 70 -4.62 4.26 -48.17
N SER A 71 -4.68 3.06 -47.62
CA SER A 71 -4.75 2.81 -46.17
C SER A 71 -3.65 1.83 -45.74
N ILE A 72 -3.13 2.01 -44.53
CA ILE A 72 -2.06 1.20 -43.96
C ILE A 72 -2.64 0.30 -42.87
N PHE A 73 -2.34 -0.99 -42.93
CA PHE A 73 -2.77 -2.02 -41.99
C PHE A 73 -1.56 -2.75 -41.41
N ASN A 74 -1.52 -2.98 -40.10
CA ASN A 74 -0.41 -3.71 -39.48
C ASN A 74 -0.80 -5.16 -39.26
N SER A 75 -0.10 -6.07 -39.95
CA SER A 75 -0.22 -7.51 -39.70
C SER A 75 0.80 -7.94 -38.64
N MET A 76 0.30 -8.37 -37.48
CA MET A 76 1.12 -8.92 -36.41
C MET A 76 1.15 -10.43 -36.49
N ARG A 77 2.34 -11.03 -36.38
CA ARG A 77 2.48 -12.48 -36.28
C ARG A 77 1.79 -12.95 -35.00
N GLN A 78 0.79 -13.81 -35.12
CA GLN A 78 0.23 -14.52 -33.97
C GLN A 78 1.39 -15.30 -33.33
N ARG A 79 1.66 -15.07 -32.04
CA ARG A 79 2.62 -15.89 -31.29
C ARG A 79 2.04 -17.30 -31.21
N VAL A 80 2.43 -18.15 -32.14
CA VAL A 80 2.21 -19.58 -32.02
C VAL A 80 3.17 -20.06 -30.94
N ASN A 81 2.66 -20.23 -29.72
CA ASN A 81 3.37 -21.03 -28.72
C ASN A 81 3.41 -22.45 -29.28
N ARG A 82 4.53 -22.82 -29.90
CA ARG A 82 4.80 -24.22 -30.21
C ARG A 82 4.93 -24.94 -28.88
N ILE A 83 3.88 -25.64 -28.47
CA ILE A 83 4.00 -26.69 -27.46
C ILE A 83 4.73 -27.84 -28.16
N ALA A 84 6.06 -27.74 -28.23
CA ALA A 84 6.90 -28.90 -28.47
C ALA A 84 6.86 -29.71 -27.17
N GLY A 85 5.90 -30.64 -27.10
CA GLY A 85 5.78 -31.56 -25.98
C GLY A 85 6.92 -32.55 -26.01
N ASP A 86 8.04 -32.21 -25.37
CA ASP A 86 8.73 -33.20 -24.56
C ASP A 86 7.83 -33.37 -23.34
N THR A 87 7.08 -34.48 -23.27
CA THR A 87 6.17 -34.75 -22.15
C THR A 87 6.98 -35.12 -20.91
N THR A 88 7.75 -34.16 -20.40
CA THR A 88 8.22 -34.20 -19.02
C THR A 88 7.01 -33.86 -18.15
N THR A 89 6.34 -34.88 -17.64
CA THR A 89 5.28 -34.72 -16.63
C THR A 89 5.93 -34.33 -15.31
N THR A 90 6.32 -33.07 -15.17
CA THR A 90 6.71 -32.49 -13.89
C THR A 90 5.44 -32.03 -13.18
N MET A 91 5.23 -32.46 -11.95
CA MET A 91 4.14 -31.96 -11.12
C MET A 91 4.41 -30.47 -10.83
N THR A 92 3.58 -29.60 -11.39
CA THR A 92 3.60 -28.15 -11.11
C THR A 92 2.47 -27.80 -10.16
N ARG A 93 2.59 -26.68 -9.45
CA ARG A 93 1.48 -26.15 -8.65
C ARG A 93 0.26 -25.83 -9.51
N THR A 94 -0.90 -25.81 -8.87
CA THR A 94 -2.16 -25.45 -9.53
C THR A 94 -2.08 -24.04 -10.11
N GLU A 95 -2.36 -23.88 -11.40
CA GLU A 95 -2.45 -22.59 -12.08
C GLU A 95 -3.72 -21.84 -11.63
N THR A 96 -3.67 -20.50 -11.67
CA THR A 96 -4.77 -19.62 -11.28
C THR A 96 -4.98 -18.53 -12.34
N GLU A 97 -6.14 -17.88 -12.32
CA GLU A 97 -6.51 -16.80 -13.22
C GLU A 97 -6.20 -15.42 -12.59
N PRO A 98 -5.86 -14.39 -13.41
CA PRO A 98 -5.57 -13.06 -12.89
C PRO A 98 -6.85 -12.42 -12.34
N THR A 99 -6.77 -11.91 -11.12
CA THR A 99 -7.87 -11.19 -10.45
C THR A 99 -7.65 -9.69 -10.50
N ASP A 100 -8.74 -8.93 -10.58
CA ASP A 100 -8.70 -7.47 -10.73
C ASP A 100 -8.11 -6.75 -9.51
N ASP A 101 -8.01 -7.39 -8.33
CA ASP A 101 -7.42 -6.80 -7.11
C ASP A 101 -5.88 -6.86 -7.04
N LEU A 102 -5.21 -7.59 -7.93
CA LEU A 102 -3.75 -7.68 -7.94
C LEU A 102 -3.06 -6.30 -7.93
N PRO A 103 -3.50 -5.29 -8.72
CA PRO A 103 -2.96 -3.95 -8.67
C PRO A 103 -3.10 -3.31 -7.29
N LEU A 104 -4.22 -3.51 -6.59
CA LEU A 104 -4.40 -2.96 -5.22
C LEU A 104 -3.33 -3.51 -4.27
N TRP A 105 -3.09 -4.82 -4.29
CA TRP A 105 -2.13 -5.44 -3.36
C TRP A 105 -0.68 -5.06 -3.69
N VAL A 106 -0.32 -4.99 -4.97
CA VAL A 106 0.98 -4.46 -5.42
C VAL A 106 1.14 -3.02 -4.97
N ALA A 107 0.10 -2.21 -5.12
CA ALA A 107 0.15 -0.82 -4.69
C ALA A 107 0.29 -0.67 -3.16
N ILE A 108 -0.39 -1.49 -2.36
CA ILE A 108 -0.25 -1.50 -0.89
C ILE A 108 1.19 -1.87 -0.51
N ARG A 109 1.76 -2.87 -1.17
CA ARG A 109 3.16 -3.25 -0.95
C ARG A 109 4.12 -2.11 -1.30
N ASN A 110 3.94 -1.47 -2.45
CA ASN A 110 4.82 -0.40 -2.91
C ASN A 110 4.66 0.88 -2.05
N SER A 111 3.45 1.21 -1.59
CA SER A 111 3.21 2.35 -0.70
C SER A 111 3.80 2.13 0.70
N THR A 112 3.66 0.92 1.25
CA THR A 112 4.28 0.57 2.54
C THR A 112 5.82 0.53 2.45
N GLU A 113 6.39 0.08 1.33
CA GLU A 113 7.84 0.22 1.06
C GLU A 113 8.26 1.70 0.94
N ALA A 114 7.46 2.52 0.28
CA ALA A 114 7.69 3.97 0.15
C ALA A 114 7.63 4.72 1.51
N LEU A 115 6.87 4.19 2.47
CA LEU A 115 6.77 4.67 3.85
C LEU A 115 7.85 4.09 4.79
N SER A 116 8.73 3.22 4.28
CA SER A 116 9.79 2.63 5.09
C SER A 116 10.74 3.68 5.69
N PHE A 117 11.31 3.38 6.86
CA PHE A 117 12.22 4.27 7.54
C PHE A 117 13.46 4.62 6.69
N ASN A 118 14.00 3.66 5.93
CA ASN A 118 15.16 3.91 5.07
C ASN A 118 14.87 4.95 3.97
N ASN A 119 13.68 4.91 3.39
CA ASN A 119 13.24 5.91 2.42
C ASN A 119 12.97 7.27 3.06
N TYR A 120 12.46 7.26 4.29
CA TYR A 120 12.29 8.46 5.10
C TYR A 120 13.66 9.09 5.48
N LEU A 121 14.64 8.30 5.90
CA LEU A 121 15.99 8.77 6.22
C LEU A 121 16.67 9.41 5.00
N ARG A 122 16.58 8.76 3.83
CA ARG A 122 17.07 9.33 2.55
C ARG A 122 16.41 10.67 2.22
N PHE A 123 15.09 10.76 2.41
CA PHE A 123 14.36 12.01 2.20
C PHE A 123 14.84 13.14 3.13
N MET A 124 15.07 12.82 4.40
CA MET A 124 15.58 13.79 5.39
C MET A 124 17.02 14.21 5.08
N ASP A 125 17.89 13.26 4.73
CA ASP A 125 19.28 13.54 4.35
C ASP A 125 19.37 14.38 3.08
N TRP A 126 18.48 14.15 2.11
CA TRP A 126 18.36 15.00 0.94
C TRP A 126 17.94 16.42 1.33
N MET A 127 16.87 16.56 2.13
CA MET A 127 16.28 17.87 2.46
C MET A 127 17.22 18.76 3.28
N PHE A 128 17.95 18.16 4.22
CA PHE A 128 18.81 18.92 5.13
C PHE A 128 20.28 18.94 4.76
N CYS A 129 20.79 17.92 4.06
CA CYS A 129 22.20 17.85 3.72
C CYS A 129 22.51 18.00 2.23
N GLY A 130 21.51 17.95 1.34
CA GLY A 130 21.71 18.03 -0.12
C GLY A 130 22.62 16.94 -0.67
N LYS A 131 22.76 15.82 0.04
CA LYS A 131 23.79 14.79 -0.21
C LYS A 131 23.46 13.84 -1.37
N ASP A 132 22.17 13.66 -1.68
CA ASP A 132 21.75 12.65 -2.65
C ASP A 132 21.48 13.27 -4.03
N ASN A 133 22.21 12.79 -5.04
CA ASN A 133 21.85 13.05 -6.44
C ASN A 133 20.50 12.36 -6.71
N LEU A 134 19.48 13.12 -7.13
CA LEU A 134 18.14 12.60 -7.51
C LEU A 134 18.22 11.40 -8.50
N THR A 135 19.34 11.24 -9.20
CA THR A 135 19.63 10.17 -10.14
C THR A 135 19.78 8.79 -9.50
N SER A 136 20.12 8.67 -8.21
CA SER A 136 20.22 7.39 -7.50
C SER A 136 18.87 6.85 -7.00
N LEU A 137 17.86 7.73 -6.92
CA LEU A 137 16.51 7.36 -6.51
C LEU A 137 15.76 6.68 -7.66
N LYS A 138 14.88 5.74 -7.28
CA LYS A 138 13.94 5.09 -8.20
C LYS A 138 13.16 6.18 -8.94
N GLU A 139 12.84 5.96 -10.22
CA GLU A 139 12.10 6.93 -11.03
C GLU A 139 10.76 7.32 -10.39
N PHE A 140 10.08 6.33 -9.80
CA PHE A 140 8.88 6.52 -8.98
C PHE A 140 9.09 7.48 -7.79
N GLU A 141 10.18 7.31 -7.04
CA GLU A 141 10.50 8.16 -5.88
C GLU A 141 10.95 9.56 -6.32
N ARG A 142 11.63 9.66 -7.47
CA ARG A 142 12.08 10.92 -8.07
C ARG A 142 10.91 11.84 -8.43
N GLY A 143 9.84 11.28 -9.00
CA GLY A 143 8.63 12.06 -9.33
C GLY A 143 7.90 12.61 -8.10
N ARG A 144 7.86 11.83 -7.01
CA ARG A 144 7.24 12.26 -5.73
C ARG A 144 8.08 13.28 -4.99
N PHE A 145 9.36 13.38 -5.30
CA PHE A 145 10.28 14.26 -4.63
C PHE A 145 9.81 15.73 -4.68
N ASN A 146 9.49 16.23 -5.87
CA ASN A 146 9.01 17.61 -6.05
C ASN A 146 7.71 17.87 -5.28
N ASN A 147 6.82 16.88 -5.21
CA ASN A 147 5.57 16.97 -4.46
C ASN A 147 5.82 17.04 -2.94
N LYS A 148 6.84 16.34 -2.43
CA LYS A 148 7.24 16.44 -1.03
C LYS A 148 7.81 17.82 -0.72
N GLN A 149 8.63 18.38 -1.60
CA GLN A 149 9.21 19.71 -1.42
C GLN A 149 8.13 20.81 -1.45
N THR A 150 7.16 20.73 -2.37
CA THR A 150 6.07 21.71 -2.45
C THR A 150 5.16 21.61 -1.22
N ALA A 151 4.81 20.40 -0.79
CA ALA A 151 4.06 20.18 0.45
C ALA A 151 4.80 20.73 1.68
N TYR A 152 6.11 20.51 1.77
CA TYR A 152 6.95 21.05 2.84
C TYR A 152 6.92 22.58 2.90
N ASN A 153 7.14 23.26 1.77
CA ASN A 153 7.11 24.73 1.70
C ASN A 153 5.75 25.29 2.13
N ASN A 154 4.65 24.63 1.74
CA ASN A 154 3.29 25.02 2.13
C ASN A 154 3.03 24.82 3.63
N LEU A 155 3.53 23.72 4.21
CA LEU A 155 3.37 23.42 5.63
C LEU A 155 4.22 24.33 6.52
N LEU A 156 5.42 24.70 6.05
CA LEU A 156 6.32 25.59 6.77
C LEU A 156 5.64 26.93 7.10
N GLY A 157 4.94 27.52 6.14
CA GLY A 157 4.23 28.79 6.32
C GLY A 157 3.01 28.69 7.24
N LYS A 158 2.35 27.53 7.32
CA LYS A 158 1.16 27.31 8.14
C LYS A 158 1.45 26.98 9.61
N ARG A 159 2.68 26.57 9.93
CA ARG A 159 3.06 26.04 11.25
C ARG A 159 3.86 27.02 12.10
N PHE A 160 3.76 28.31 11.80
CA PHE A 160 4.50 29.33 12.52
C PHE A 160 4.13 29.33 14.01
N LEU A 161 5.14 29.14 14.86
CA LEU A 161 5.03 29.30 16.32
C LEU A 161 5.82 30.56 16.71
N PRO A 162 5.33 31.35 17.68
CA PRO A 162 5.91 32.65 18.01
C PRO A 162 7.27 32.60 18.75
N PHE A 163 7.74 31.44 19.20
CA PHE A 163 9.00 31.30 19.95
C PHE A 163 10.07 30.58 19.13
N THR A 164 11.29 31.14 19.12
CA THR A 164 12.42 30.79 18.24
C THR A 164 13.14 29.48 18.59
N ASP A 165 13.02 29.00 19.83
CA ASP A 165 13.87 27.91 20.33
C ASP A 165 13.40 26.51 19.89
N ALA A 166 12.21 26.39 19.29
CA ALA A 166 11.64 25.14 18.77
C ALA A 166 11.69 25.01 17.24
N ASP A 167 12.36 25.93 16.54
CA ASP A 167 12.32 26.03 15.08
C ASP A 167 12.86 24.77 14.37
N ALA A 168 13.93 24.16 14.89
CA ALA A 168 14.52 22.96 14.30
C ALA A 168 13.58 21.73 14.38
N TYR A 169 12.93 21.54 15.53
CA TYR A 169 11.95 20.47 15.71
C TYR A 169 10.71 20.68 14.82
N ARG A 170 10.24 21.93 14.69
CA ARG A 170 9.13 22.27 13.78
C ARG A 170 9.45 21.92 12.34
N VAL A 171 10.66 22.27 11.88
CA VAL A 171 11.12 22.00 10.52
C VAL A 171 11.10 20.50 10.22
N ILE A 172 11.56 19.67 11.16
CA ILE A 172 11.48 18.21 11.05
C ILE A 172 10.03 17.75 11.02
N LYS A 173 9.17 18.25 11.91
CA LYS A 173 7.75 17.89 11.97
C LYS A 173 7.01 18.21 10.65
N ALA A 174 7.31 19.35 10.04
CA ALA A 174 6.75 19.71 8.73
C ALA A 174 7.28 18.81 7.60
N ALA A 175 8.57 18.46 7.63
CA ALA A 175 9.18 17.55 6.67
C ALA A 175 8.58 16.13 6.76
N THR A 176 8.41 15.62 7.98
CA THR A 176 7.82 14.30 8.22
C THR A 176 6.38 14.20 7.75
N GLU A 177 5.61 15.26 7.92
CA GLU A 177 4.23 15.27 7.45
C GLU A 177 4.14 15.36 5.93
N ALA A 178 4.96 16.20 5.30
CA ALA A 178 5.05 16.21 3.85
C ALA A 178 5.43 14.83 3.29
N PHE A 179 6.35 14.13 3.96
CA PHE A 179 6.74 12.77 3.60
C PHE A 179 5.57 11.78 3.70
N VAL A 180 4.85 11.77 4.82
CA VAL A 180 3.71 10.87 5.03
C VAL A 180 2.57 11.20 4.08
N MET A 181 2.23 12.49 3.90
CA MET A 181 1.16 12.94 3.00
C MET A 181 1.34 12.48 1.55
N VAL A 182 2.56 12.54 1.03
CA VAL A 182 2.83 12.15 -0.36
C VAL A 182 2.89 10.63 -0.52
N ASN A 183 3.28 9.90 0.54
CA ASN A 183 3.48 8.46 0.47
C ASN A 183 2.28 7.62 0.93
N CYS A 184 1.35 8.17 1.72
CA CYS A 184 0.19 7.44 2.23
C CYS A 184 -0.89 7.11 1.18
N GLY A 185 -0.86 7.80 0.03
CA GLY A 185 -1.80 7.59 -1.07
C GLY A 185 -1.32 6.55 -2.09
N ILE A 186 -2.17 5.57 -2.39
CA ILE A 186 -1.90 4.56 -3.43
C ILE A 186 -2.14 5.09 -4.84
N PHE A 187 -3.28 5.71 -5.12
CA PHE A 187 -3.63 6.09 -6.50
C PHE A 187 -3.19 7.51 -6.90
N SER A 188 -2.49 8.21 -5.99
CA SER A 188 -1.95 9.54 -6.27
C SER A 188 -0.82 9.47 -7.30
N THR A 189 -0.70 10.51 -8.12
CA THR A 189 0.33 10.60 -9.16
C THR A 189 1.67 11.10 -8.56
N PRO A 190 2.81 10.48 -8.91
CA PRO A 190 2.96 9.29 -9.74
C PRO A 190 2.47 8.00 -9.05
N GLN A 191 1.80 7.16 -9.83
CA GLN A 191 1.26 5.88 -9.38
C GLN A 191 2.38 4.92 -8.95
N PRO A 192 2.11 3.99 -8.00
CA PRO A 192 3.07 3.01 -7.47
C PRO A 192 3.56 2.02 -8.52
N PHE A 193 2.96 1.99 -9.71
CA PHE A 193 3.36 1.17 -10.84
C PHE A 193 4.26 1.99 -11.77
N THR A 194 5.52 1.58 -11.90
CA THR A 194 6.51 2.24 -12.75
C THR A 194 6.32 1.93 -14.23
N VAL A 195 6.66 2.89 -15.09
CA VAL A 195 6.80 2.68 -16.53
C VAL A 195 8.27 2.35 -16.83
N GLY A 196 8.53 1.32 -17.64
CA GLY A 196 9.87 1.07 -18.18
C GLY A 196 10.67 -0.01 -17.44
N SER A 197 11.47 0.37 -16.43
CA SER A 197 12.59 -0.45 -15.91
C SER A 197 12.33 -1.26 -14.64
N ASP A 198 11.35 -0.88 -13.82
CA ASP A 198 10.96 -1.61 -12.59
C ASP A 198 9.72 -2.52 -12.82
N ARG A 199 9.16 -2.53 -14.05
CA ARG A 199 8.11 -3.50 -14.47
C ARG A 199 8.52 -4.93 -14.15
N ASP A 200 9.79 -5.23 -14.43
CA ASP A 200 10.40 -6.53 -14.16
C ASP A 200 10.25 -6.92 -12.69
N ARG A 201 10.26 -6.00 -11.71
CA ARG A 201 10.19 -6.38 -10.28
C ARG A 201 8.81 -6.76 -9.80
N ASP A 202 7.79 -6.05 -10.25
CA ASP A 202 6.40 -6.34 -9.83
C ASP A 202 5.90 -7.57 -10.56
N GLU A 203 6.22 -7.72 -11.86
CA GLU A 203 5.96 -8.95 -12.61
C GLU A 203 6.81 -10.13 -12.08
N ASP A 204 8.11 -9.95 -11.81
CA ASP A 204 8.94 -10.95 -11.11
C ASP A 204 8.35 -11.31 -9.74
N TYR A 205 7.74 -10.34 -9.05
CA TYR A 205 7.12 -10.64 -7.77
C TYR A 205 5.94 -11.57 -7.99
N LEU A 206 5.06 -11.30 -8.95
CA LEU A 206 3.92 -12.16 -9.26
C LEU A 206 4.38 -13.55 -9.77
N ASP A 207 5.35 -13.58 -10.68
CA ASP A 207 5.89 -14.80 -11.28
C ASP A 207 6.49 -15.74 -10.24
N ARG A 208 7.24 -15.21 -9.26
CA ARG A 208 7.79 -16.01 -8.14
C ARG A 208 6.72 -16.63 -7.22
N ARG A 209 5.45 -16.21 -7.34
CA ARG A 209 4.31 -16.75 -6.56
C ARG A 209 3.32 -17.49 -7.45
N ASP A 210 3.70 -17.82 -8.69
CA ASP A 210 2.83 -18.51 -9.63
C ASP A 210 1.49 -17.75 -9.82
N LEU A 211 1.55 -16.42 -9.83
CA LEU A 211 0.42 -15.53 -10.06
C LEU A 211 0.50 -14.95 -11.48
N PRO A 212 -0.56 -15.06 -12.30
CA PRO A 212 -0.55 -14.51 -13.64
C PRO A 212 -0.54 -12.98 -13.61
N ALA A 213 0.42 -12.36 -14.30
CA ALA A 213 0.38 -10.93 -14.54
C ALA A 213 -0.84 -10.57 -15.43
N PRO A 214 -1.55 -9.47 -15.15
CA PRO A 214 -2.65 -9.05 -16.00
C PRO A 214 -2.15 -8.70 -17.40
N GLY A 215 -2.75 -9.29 -18.45
CA GLY A 215 -2.26 -9.16 -19.83
C GLY A 215 -2.23 -7.73 -20.41
N ARG A 216 -2.97 -6.80 -19.80
CA ARG A 216 -2.97 -5.35 -20.14
C ARG A 216 -1.94 -4.53 -19.34
N GLY A 217 -1.24 -5.16 -18.40
CA GLY A 217 -0.29 -4.55 -17.47
C GLY A 217 -0.95 -3.95 -16.22
N LEU A 218 -0.19 -3.87 -15.13
CA LEU A 218 -0.66 -3.45 -13.80
C LEU A 218 -1.25 -2.03 -13.76
N LYS A 219 -0.71 -1.09 -14.54
CA LYS A 219 -1.22 0.29 -14.58
C LYS A 219 -2.64 0.38 -15.11
N GLN A 220 -2.92 -0.34 -16.20
CA GLN A 220 -4.24 -0.35 -16.83
C GLN A 220 -5.22 -1.20 -16.01
N ALA A 221 -4.77 -2.34 -15.49
CA ALA A 221 -5.57 -3.13 -14.54
C ALA A 221 -5.95 -2.31 -13.29
N GLY A 222 -5.04 -1.47 -12.78
CA GLY A 222 -5.31 -0.60 -11.64
C GLY A 222 -6.32 0.51 -11.93
N SER A 223 -6.37 1.05 -13.15
CA SER A 223 -7.45 1.98 -13.55
C SER A 223 -8.77 1.27 -13.76
N ASP A 224 -8.74 0.05 -14.30
CA ASP A 224 -9.93 -0.77 -14.54
C ASP A 224 -10.55 -1.26 -13.21
N TYR A 225 -9.74 -1.45 -12.17
CA TYR A 225 -10.19 -1.80 -10.81
C TYR A 225 -10.99 -0.70 -10.10
N LEU A 226 -10.78 0.57 -10.46
CA LEU A 226 -11.45 1.69 -9.79
C LEU A 226 -12.86 1.87 -10.36
N GLU A 227 -13.83 2.02 -9.46
CA GLU A 227 -15.21 2.28 -9.84
C GLU A 227 -15.48 3.79 -9.91
N ALA A 228 -16.11 4.22 -11.00
CA ALA A 228 -16.58 5.60 -11.13
C ALA A 228 -17.89 5.79 -10.37
N VAL A 229 -17.87 6.57 -9.29
CA VAL A 229 -19.06 6.99 -8.55
C VAL A 229 -19.17 8.51 -8.62
N ASP A 230 -20.28 9.03 -9.14
CA ASP A 230 -20.53 10.46 -9.33
C ASP A 230 -19.39 11.19 -10.07
N GLY A 231 -18.74 10.52 -11.03
CA GLY A 231 -17.62 11.06 -11.81
C GLY A 231 -16.24 10.96 -11.13
N THR A 232 -16.16 10.40 -9.93
CA THR A 232 -14.90 10.16 -9.20
C THR A 232 -14.49 8.71 -9.24
N LEU A 233 -13.22 8.45 -9.57
CA LEU A 233 -12.64 7.10 -9.48
C LEU A 233 -12.36 6.76 -8.02
N THR A 234 -12.94 5.65 -7.54
CA THR A 234 -12.90 5.25 -6.13
C THR A 234 -12.65 3.76 -5.99
N LEU A 235 -12.15 3.36 -4.82
CA LEU A 235 -12.02 1.94 -4.49
C LEU A 235 -13.39 1.25 -4.45
N PRO A 236 -13.53 -0.01 -4.92
CA PRO A 236 -14.81 -0.73 -4.91
C PRO A 236 -15.48 -0.76 -3.52
N TYR A 237 -14.71 -0.98 -2.46
CA TYR A 237 -15.24 -0.94 -1.09
C TYR A 237 -15.81 0.44 -0.71
N LEU A 238 -15.12 1.53 -1.08
CA LEU A 238 -15.62 2.89 -0.88
C LEU A 238 -16.84 3.19 -1.75
N ALA A 239 -16.90 2.64 -2.96
CA ALA A 239 -18.07 2.74 -3.83
C ALA A 239 -19.30 2.10 -3.18
N ILE A 240 -19.15 0.94 -2.54
CA ILE A 240 -20.23 0.29 -1.76
C ILE A 240 -20.69 1.20 -0.61
N ILE A 241 -19.76 1.81 0.14
CA ILE A 241 -20.12 2.74 1.22
C ILE A 241 -20.82 3.99 0.67
N ARG A 242 -20.33 4.54 -0.44
CA ARG A 242 -20.91 5.71 -1.10
C ARG A 242 -22.35 5.43 -1.55
N ARG A 243 -22.62 4.24 -2.10
CA ARG A 243 -23.98 3.80 -2.46
C ARG A 243 -24.94 3.71 -1.25
N LYS A 244 -24.42 3.48 -0.04
CA LYS A 244 -25.21 3.49 1.21
C LYS A 244 -25.49 4.89 1.75
N LEU A 245 -24.78 5.91 1.28
CA LEU A 245 -24.88 7.29 1.74
C LEU A 245 -25.19 8.25 0.57
N PRO A 246 -26.33 8.08 -0.13
CA PRO A 246 -26.70 8.96 -1.25
C PRO A 246 -27.02 10.38 -0.80
N ASP A 247 -27.51 10.55 0.43
CA ASP A 247 -27.99 11.84 0.96
C ASP A 247 -26.86 12.83 1.26
N ILE A 248 -25.62 12.35 1.36
CA ILE A 248 -24.45 13.18 1.69
C ILE A 248 -23.86 13.71 0.38
N SER A 249 -23.64 15.03 0.25
CA SER A 249 -23.00 15.60 -0.94
C SER A 249 -21.49 15.33 -0.98
N ILE A 250 -20.92 15.22 -2.18
CA ILE A 250 -19.46 15.21 -2.39
C ILE A 250 -19.01 16.65 -2.56
N LYS A 251 -17.98 17.04 -1.80
CA LYS A 251 -17.38 18.37 -1.83
C LYS A 251 -16.05 18.36 -2.57
N THR A 252 -15.86 19.32 -3.45
CA THR A 252 -14.60 19.50 -4.20
C THR A 252 -13.57 20.25 -3.36
N THR A 253 -14.02 21.21 -2.55
CA THR A 253 -13.16 22.01 -1.65
C THR A 253 -13.64 21.91 -0.20
N LEU A 254 -12.73 22.18 0.76
CA LEU A 254 -13.05 22.23 2.20
C LEU A 254 -14.18 23.22 2.52
N PHE A 255 -14.24 24.31 1.77
CA PHE A 255 -15.31 25.28 1.77
C PHE A 255 -15.67 25.56 0.31
N GLU A 256 -16.87 25.21 -0.11
CA GLU A 256 -17.39 25.64 -1.41
C GLU A 256 -17.87 27.08 -1.27
N GLU A 257 -17.20 27.99 -1.98
CA GLU A 257 -17.69 29.35 -2.16
C GLU A 257 -18.86 29.31 -3.13
N ILE A 258 -19.97 29.91 -2.73
CA ILE A 258 -21.20 29.91 -3.52
C ILE A 258 -21.07 31.01 -4.57
N ASP A 259 -21.25 30.64 -5.83
CA ASP A 259 -21.52 31.58 -6.92
C ASP A 259 -22.67 32.53 -6.53
N GLY A 260 -22.34 33.77 -6.19
CA GLY A 260 -23.13 35.02 -6.36
C GLY A 260 -24.52 35.15 -5.70
N THR A 261 -25.18 34.09 -5.24
CA THR A 261 -26.54 34.13 -4.69
C THR A 261 -26.51 33.64 -3.25
N GLY A 262 -26.65 34.56 -2.30
CA GLY A 262 -26.40 34.40 -0.86
C GLY A 262 -27.30 33.43 -0.07
N ALA A 263 -27.71 32.30 -0.65
CA ALA A 263 -28.25 31.17 0.10
C ALA A 263 -27.09 30.30 0.55
N LYS A 264 -26.82 30.23 1.86
CA LYS A 264 -25.80 29.34 2.43
C LYS A 264 -26.16 27.88 2.11
N ALA A 265 -25.51 27.28 1.11
CA ALA A 265 -25.40 25.82 1.04
C ALA A 265 -24.79 25.36 2.37
N ASP A 266 -25.25 24.21 2.87
CA ASP A 266 -24.84 23.67 4.17
C ASP A 266 -23.39 23.17 4.10
N ASN A 267 -22.45 24.12 4.06
CA ASN A 267 -21.00 23.91 3.98
C ASN A 267 -20.46 23.10 5.17
N CYS A 268 -21.30 22.83 6.17
CA CYS A 268 -21.02 22.03 7.34
C CYS A 268 -21.00 20.52 7.06
N PHE A 269 -21.73 20.01 6.05
CA PHE A 269 -21.95 18.57 5.87
C PHE A 269 -21.59 18.09 4.46
N GLY A 270 -20.77 17.04 4.32
CA GLY A 270 -20.35 16.49 3.02
C GLY A 270 -19.05 15.66 3.08
N ILE A 271 -18.84 14.80 2.09
CA ILE A 271 -17.63 13.96 1.94
C ILE A 271 -16.64 14.69 1.03
N LEU A 272 -15.39 14.82 1.44
CA LEU A 272 -14.35 15.39 0.59
C LEU A 272 -14.01 14.44 -0.57
N GLN A 273 -14.09 14.94 -1.80
CA GLN A 273 -13.75 14.23 -3.02
C GLN A 273 -12.32 13.66 -2.96
N GLU A 274 -11.38 14.46 -2.44
CA GLU A 274 -9.98 14.06 -2.31
C GLU A 274 -9.81 12.84 -1.40
N LYS A 275 -10.55 12.77 -0.28
CA LYS A 275 -10.50 11.63 0.65
C LYS A 275 -11.15 10.37 0.07
N LEU A 276 -12.14 10.53 -0.82
CA LEU A 276 -12.81 9.43 -1.51
C LEU A 276 -11.95 8.85 -2.64
N ALA A 277 -11.31 9.72 -3.44
CA ALA A 277 -10.44 9.33 -4.55
C ALA A 277 -9.07 8.83 -4.09
N ASN A 278 -8.52 9.43 -3.02
CA ASN A 278 -7.21 9.13 -2.47
C ASN A 278 -7.29 8.87 -0.96
N PRO A 279 -7.77 7.68 -0.52
CA PRO A 279 -7.76 7.34 0.89
C PRO A 279 -6.33 7.23 1.44
N CYS A 280 -6.13 7.67 2.68
CA CYS A 280 -4.89 7.47 3.42
C CYS A 280 -4.80 6.02 3.89
N LEU A 281 -3.87 5.25 3.34
CA LEU A 281 -3.73 3.82 3.64
C LEU A 281 -2.65 3.60 4.70
N LEU A 282 -3.03 3.88 5.95
CA LEU A 282 -2.20 3.69 7.13
C LEU A 282 -3.00 2.92 8.18
N GLU A 283 -2.41 1.87 8.74
CA GLU A 283 -3.04 1.13 9.84
C GLU A 283 -2.37 1.43 11.17
N LEU A 284 -3.19 1.48 12.21
CA LEU A 284 -2.76 1.79 13.57
C LEU A 284 -2.02 0.60 14.22
N ILE A 285 -2.18 -0.62 13.68
CA ILE A 285 -1.48 -1.83 14.13
C ILE A 285 0.05 -1.66 14.08
N TRP A 286 0.55 -0.89 13.11
CA TRP A 286 1.98 -0.60 13.01
C TRP A 286 2.45 0.15 14.25
N SER A 287 1.71 1.19 14.66
CA SER A 287 2.03 1.98 15.85
C SER A 287 1.94 1.16 17.13
N TYR A 288 0.95 0.27 17.22
CA TYR A 288 0.80 -0.64 18.36
C TYR A 288 2.06 -1.50 18.57
N TRP A 289 2.58 -2.12 17.49
CA TRP A 289 3.78 -2.95 17.62
C TRP A 289 5.05 -2.15 17.92
N HIS A 290 5.17 -0.91 17.45
CA HIS A 290 6.31 -0.06 17.79
C HIS A 290 6.26 0.42 19.25
N GLU A 291 5.06 0.64 19.81
CA GLU A 291 4.85 0.89 21.25
C GLU A 291 5.26 -0.31 22.11
N GLU A 292 4.73 -1.50 21.80
CA GLU A 292 5.10 -2.75 22.50
C GLU A 292 6.60 -3.10 22.31
N GLY A 293 7.20 -2.62 21.21
CA GLY A 293 8.63 -2.69 20.93
C GLY A 293 9.50 -1.78 21.81
N MET A 294 8.90 -0.97 22.70
CA MET A 294 9.57 -0.01 23.59
C MET A 294 10.21 1.19 22.87
N LEU A 295 9.79 1.52 21.64
CA LEU A 295 10.28 2.70 20.92
C LEU A 295 9.99 3.99 21.71
N VAL A 296 8.71 4.21 22.04
CA VAL A 296 8.27 5.43 22.74
C VAL A 296 8.80 5.47 24.17
N GLN A 297 8.91 4.31 24.83
CA GLN A 297 9.51 4.21 26.17
C GLN A 297 11.00 4.58 26.15
N THR A 298 11.74 4.19 25.10
CA THR A 298 13.15 4.55 24.93
C THR A 298 13.31 6.06 24.81
N VAL A 299 12.51 6.70 23.97
CA VAL A 299 12.57 8.17 23.82
C VAL A 299 12.15 8.87 25.11
N ASN A 300 11.10 8.39 25.79
CA ASN A 300 10.66 8.94 27.07
C ASN A 300 11.70 8.82 28.18
N ALA A 301 12.46 7.72 28.23
CA ALA A 301 13.56 7.56 29.19
C ALA A 301 14.68 8.57 28.92
N ILE A 302 15.00 8.79 27.64
CA ILE A 302 16.01 9.78 27.22
C ILE A 302 15.54 11.20 27.53
N THR A 303 14.29 11.56 27.21
CA THR A 303 13.77 12.92 27.47
C THR A 303 13.66 13.23 28.97
N ARG A 304 13.27 12.25 29.80
CA ARG A 304 13.31 12.42 31.27
C ARG A 304 14.72 12.72 31.76
N ARG A 305 15.74 12.07 31.20
CA ARG A 305 17.14 12.38 31.50
C ARG A 305 17.52 13.81 31.08
N PHE A 306 17.09 14.28 29.91
CA PHE A 306 17.28 15.68 29.47
C PHE A 306 16.62 16.70 30.42
N GLN A 307 15.45 16.36 30.97
CA GLN A 307 14.75 17.18 31.96
C GLN A 307 15.33 17.04 33.39
N ASN A 308 16.37 16.24 33.58
CA ASN A 308 16.93 15.88 34.88
C ASN A 308 15.90 15.26 35.85
N ILE A 309 14.98 14.47 35.31
CA ILE A 309 13.98 13.71 36.06
C ILE A 309 14.50 12.28 36.22
N ARG A 310 14.61 11.80 37.47
CA ARG A 310 14.99 10.42 37.76
C ARG A 310 13.94 9.43 37.27
N ALA A 311 14.40 8.27 36.80
CA ALA A 311 13.51 7.15 36.52
C ALA A 311 12.75 6.71 37.79
N ALA A 312 11.58 6.09 37.60
CA ALA A 312 10.78 5.55 38.72
C ALA A 312 11.43 4.30 39.36
N SER A 313 12.39 3.67 38.67
CA SER A 313 13.14 2.53 39.18
C SER A 313 14.18 2.98 40.21
N PRO A 314 14.39 2.23 41.33
CA PRO A 314 15.42 2.54 42.31
C PRO A 314 16.84 2.44 41.74
N LEU A 315 17.03 1.64 40.69
CA LEU A 315 18.23 1.61 39.86
C LEU A 315 17.90 2.39 38.57
N ASP A 316 18.50 3.56 38.38
CA ASP A 316 18.39 4.35 37.16
C ASP A 316 19.69 4.23 36.35
N PRO A 317 19.75 3.33 35.34
CA PRO A 317 20.96 3.11 34.55
C PRO A 317 21.43 4.36 33.79
N LEU A 318 20.50 5.27 33.47
CA LEU A 318 20.80 6.49 32.71
C LEU A 318 21.33 7.61 33.61
N SER A 319 21.19 7.50 34.94
CA SER A 319 21.67 8.51 35.89
C SER A 319 23.17 8.77 35.80
N ASN A 320 23.95 7.75 35.43
CA ASN A 320 25.41 7.79 35.30
C ASN A 320 25.88 8.08 33.87
N LEU A 321 24.97 8.19 32.89
CA LEU A 321 25.33 8.53 31.51
C LEU A 321 25.37 10.04 31.33
N GLU A 322 26.47 10.51 30.77
CA GLU A 322 26.67 11.92 30.43
C GLU A 322 25.94 12.28 29.14
N MET A 323 25.35 13.48 29.12
CA MET A 323 24.57 13.97 27.96
C MET A 323 25.43 14.66 26.90
N ASP A 324 26.74 14.74 27.13
CA ASP A 324 27.67 15.45 26.25
C ASP A 324 27.65 14.98 24.78
N PRO A 325 27.59 13.67 24.48
CA PRO A 325 27.48 13.19 23.09
C PRO A 325 26.21 13.66 22.38
N LEU A 326 25.14 13.95 23.12
CA LEU A 326 23.85 14.39 22.57
C LEU A 326 23.70 15.91 22.48
N ARG A 327 24.75 16.68 22.79
CA ARG A 327 24.75 18.15 22.70
C ARG A 327 24.26 18.68 21.32
N PRO A 328 24.62 18.08 20.17
CA PRO A 328 24.11 18.51 18.86
C PRO A 328 22.59 18.38 18.70
N LEU A 329 21.96 17.45 19.44
CA LEU A 329 20.54 17.15 19.37
C LEU A 329 19.72 17.91 20.41
N ASN A 330 20.35 18.78 21.21
CA ASN A 330 19.72 19.45 22.35
C ASN A 330 18.47 20.25 21.93
N ASN A 331 18.57 21.07 20.88
CA ASN A 331 17.45 21.88 20.39
C ASN A 331 16.28 21.01 19.90
N LEU A 332 16.57 19.81 19.38
CA LEU A 332 15.56 18.88 18.90
C LEU A 332 14.83 18.20 20.06
N PHE A 333 15.56 17.77 21.08
CA PHE A 333 14.96 17.15 22.27
C PHE A 333 14.16 18.15 23.10
N TRP A 334 14.65 19.38 23.28
CA TRP A 334 13.86 20.43 23.93
C TRP A 334 12.62 20.80 23.14
N GLY A 335 12.71 20.91 21.80
CA GLY A 335 11.52 21.09 20.96
C GLY A 335 10.51 19.95 21.09
N TYR A 336 10.98 18.69 21.09
CA TYR A 336 10.14 17.52 21.30
C TYR A 336 9.49 17.50 22.69
N ILE A 337 10.21 17.92 23.73
CA ILE A 337 9.70 18.04 25.11
C ILE A 337 8.65 19.16 25.20
N GLN A 338 8.91 20.34 24.62
CA GLN A 338 7.98 21.46 24.65
C GLN A 338 6.69 21.18 23.88
N ASP A 339 6.75 20.39 22.81
CA ASP A 339 5.60 19.98 22.01
C ASP A 339 4.72 18.91 22.68
N GLU A 340 4.98 18.55 23.95
CA GLU A 340 4.24 17.50 24.66
C GLU A 340 2.72 17.68 24.63
N GLN A 341 2.23 18.94 24.65
CA GLN A 341 0.80 19.26 24.61
C GLN A 341 0.13 18.92 23.27
N HIS A 342 0.86 18.98 22.16
CA HIS A 342 0.32 18.70 20.83
C HIS A 342 0.60 17.27 20.36
N ARG A 343 1.31 16.47 21.16
CA ARG A 343 1.56 15.06 20.85
C ARG A 343 0.41 14.18 21.31
N LEU A 344 0.24 13.05 20.63
CA LEU A 344 -0.67 12.02 21.06
C LEU A 344 -0.21 11.44 22.40
N THR A 345 -1.12 11.42 23.36
CA THR A 345 -0.88 10.80 24.66
C THR A 345 -1.02 9.28 24.58
N VAL A 346 -0.29 8.56 25.44
CA VAL A 346 -0.38 7.08 25.52
C VAL A 346 -1.82 6.61 25.79
N PRO A 347 -2.59 7.20 26.74
CA PRO A 347 -3.97 6.81 26.93
C PRO A 347 -4.82 6.98 25.66
N ARG A 348 -4.66 8.11 24.94
CA ARG A 348 -5.40 8.35 23.70
C ARG A 348 -5.11 7.29 22.64
N ARG A 349 -3.83 6.93 22.43
CA ARG A 349 -3.48 5.83 21.52
C ARG A 349 -4.08 4.50 21.97
N ASN A 350 -4.09 4.23 23.27
CA ASN A 350 -4.61 2.98 23.81
C ASN A 350 -6.13 2.81 23.63
N TYR A 351 -6.91 3.89 23.79
CA TYR A 351 -8.35 3.86 23.46
C TYR A 351 -8.59 3.47 22.00
N GLU A 352 -7.77 3.98 21.10
CA GLU A 352 -7.94 3.75 19.66
C GLU A 352 -7.44 2.35 19.24
N TYR A 353 -6.39 1.82 19.86
CA TYR A 353 -6.01 0.40 19.68
C TYR A 353 -7.15 -0.55 20.08
N ASP A 354 -7.85 -0.24 21.18
CA ASP A 354 -8.97 -1.06 21.66
C ASP A 354 -10.22 -0.89 20.78
N HIS A 355 -10.46 0.32 20.29
CA HIS A 355 -11.57 0.61 19.38
C HIS A 355 -11.39 -0.02 18.00
N HIS A 356 -10.18 -0.01 17.43
CA HIS A 356 -9.92 -0.55 16.10
C HIS A 356 -9.75 -2.08 16.10
N TYR A 357 -9.07 -2.63 17.11
CA TYR A 357 -8.62 -4.03 17.11
C TYR A 357 -8.90 -4.78 18.42
N GLY A 358 -9.41 -4.11 19.46
CA GLY A 358 -9.56 -4.72 20.79
C GLY A 358 -8.20 -4.97 21.47
N LEU A 359 -7.14 -4.33 20.99
CA LEU A 359 -5.80 -4.44 21.54
C LEU A 359 -5.60 -3.39 22.63
N ARG A 360 -4.95 -3.77 23.72
CA ARG A 360 -4.69 -2.88 24.85
C ARG A 360 -3.24 -2.96 25.24
N LEU A 361 -2.63 -1.82 25.54
CA LEU A 361 -1.33 -1.74 26.18
C LEU A 361 -1.48 -2.08 27.67
N GLU A 362 -0.50 -2.80 28.23
CA GLU A 362 -0.38 -3.01 29.68
C GLU A 362 0.91 -2.36 30.19
N GLY A 363 0.82 -1.57 31.26
CA GLY A 363 1.99 -0.96 31.88
C GLY A 363 1.64 0.01 33.00
N GLN A 364 2.65 0.47 33.75
CA GLN A 364 2.45 1.42 34.85
C GLN A 364 1.92 2.79 34.37
N ALA A 365 2.30 3.19 33.15
CA ALA A 365 1.85 4.44 32.53
C ALA A 365 0.45 4.34 31.91
N VAL A 366 -0.13 3.14 31.86
CA VAL A 366 -1.45 2.92 31.27
C VAL A 366 -2.50 2.94 32.39
N GLN A 367 -3.40 3.91 32.33
CA GLN A 367 -4.54 3.96 33.24
C GLN A 367 -5.54 2.86 32.87
N GLN A 368 -6.18 2.26 33.88
CA GLN A 368 -7.32 1.38 33.63
C GLN A 368 -8.49 2.22 33.12
N PHE A 369 -8.97 1.93 31.91
CA PHE A 369 -10.09 2.62 31.31
C PHE A 369 -11.24 1.67 30.99
N ARG A 370 -12.46 2.24 30.93
CA ARG A 370 -13.68 1.56 30.49
C ARG A 370 -14.15 2.18 29.16
N PRO A 371 -13.79 1.58 28.03
CA PRO A 371 -14.18 2.07 26.71
C PRO A 371 -15.68 1.85 26.47
N ALA A 372 -16.30 2.69 25.64
CA ALA A 372 -17.70 2.52 25.25
C ALA A 372 -17.90 1.36 24.27
N ASP A 373 -16.89 1.07 23.44
CA ASP A 373 -16.93 0.04 22.42
C ASP A 373 -15.55 -0.62 22.28
N THR A 374 -15.53 -1.93 22.05
CA THR A 374 -14.31 -2.76 22.03
C THR A 374 -14.42 -3.84 20.97
N ARG A 375 -13.34 -4.12 20.23
CA ARG A 375 -13.33 -5.17 19.19
C ARG A 375 -12.75 -6.49 19.71
N SER A 376 -13.45 -7.11 20.66
CA SER A 376 -12.98 -8.34 21.33
C SER A 376 -12.73 -9.51 20.37
N LYS A 377 -13.53 -9.64 19.29
CA LYS A 377 -13.45 -10.76 18.33
C LYS A 377 -12.37 -10.60 17.26
N PHE A 378 -11.76 -9.43 17.11
CA PHE A 378 -10.81 -9.18 16.03
C PHE A 378 -9.59 -10.10 16.12
N LEU A 379 -9.01 -10.25 17.31
CA LEU A 379 -7.81 -11.07 17.50
C LEU A 379 -8.07 -12.54 17.20
N GLU A 380 -9.23 -13.05 17.64
CA GLU A 380 -9.68 -14.42 17.36
C GLU A 380 -9.85 -14.65 15.86
N SER A 381 -10.56 -13.78 15.16
CA SER A 381 -10.81 -13.92 13.72
C SER A 381 -9.52 -13.76 12.90
N PHE A 382 -8.64 -12.84 13.28
CA PHE A 382 -7.36 -12.64 12.60
C PHE A 382 -6.41 -13.81 12.80
N HIS A 383 -6.28 -14.34 14.01
CA HIS A 383 -5.49 -15.54 14.26
C HIS A 383 -6.08 -16.78 13.58
N HIS A 384 -7.42 -16.88 13.51
CA HIS A 384 -8.10 -17.93 12.78
C HIS A 384 -7.77 -17.87 11.29
N LEU A 385 -7.83 -16.68 10.69
CA LEU A 385 -7.43 -16.45 9.30
C LEU A 385 -5.98 -16.88 9.05
N LEU A 386 -5.04 -16.45 9.90
CA LEU A 386 -3.63 -16.83 9.77
C LEU A 386 -3.42 -18.34 9.86
N ARG A 387 -4.13 -19.02 10.78
CA ARG A 387 -4.11 -20.48 10.89
C ARG A 387 -4.62 -21.15 9.62
N LEU A 388 -5.76 -20.72 9.08
CA LEU A 388 -6.30 -21.26 7.82
C LEU A 388 -5.34 -21.06 6.65
N CYS A 389 -4.63 -19.93 6.58
CA CYS A 389 -3.60 -19.70 5.58
C CYS A 389 -2.46 -20.72 5.68
N THR A 390 -2.05 -21.13 6.89
CA THR A 390 -1.01 -22.17 7.04
C THR A 390 -1.47 -23.53 6.54
N VAL A 391 -2.74 -23.89 6.77
CA VAL A 391 -3.34 -25.12 6.24
C VAL A 391 -3.41 -25.06 4.72
N PHE A 392 -3.84 -23.92 4.17
CA PHE A 392 -3.86 -23.67 2.73
C PHE A 392 -2.46 -23.82 2.11
N TYR A 393 -1.40 -23.27 2.72
CA TYR A 393 -0.05 -23.41 2.17
C TYR A 393 0.44 -24.86 2.14
N LYS A 394 0.08 -25.68 3.13
CA LYS A 394 0.40 -27.11 3.11
C LYS A 394 -0.28 -27.82 1.94
N GLN A 395 -1.53 -27.47 1.65
CA GLN A 395 -2.27 -28.01 0.50
C GLN A 395 -1.74 -27.47 -0.83
N ASP A 396 -1.38 -26.19 -0.91
CA ASP A 396 -0.89 -25.55 -2.13
C ASP A 396 0.55 -25.97 -2.48
N ASP A 397 1.35 -26.34 -1.48
CA ASP A 397 2.65 -26.98 -1.68
C ASP A 397 2.52 -28.45 -2.12
N ASP A 398 1.41 -29.11 -1.81
CA ASP A 398 1.14 -30.47 -2.25
C ASP A 398 0.56 -30.50 -3.67
N THR A 399 1.44 -30.77 -4.64
CA THR A 399 1.05 -30.87 -6.06
C THR A 399 0.06 -31.99 -6.37
N THR A 400 -0.27 -32.88 -5.43
CA THR A 400 -1.26 -33.95 -5.63
C THR A 400 -2.70 -33.52 -5.31
N VAL A 401 -2.89 -32.40 -4.59
CA VAL A 401 -4.20 -31.92 -4.15
C VAL A 401 -4.44 -30.51 -4.67
N LYS A 402 -5.66 -30.24 -5.17
CA LYS A 402 -6.09 -28.87 -5.44
C LYS A 402 -6.44 -28.20 -4.12
N ALA A 403 -5.65 -27.20 -3.71
CA ALA A 403 -5.90 -26.46 -2.49
C ALA A 403 -7.25 -25.72 -2.54
N ASP A 404 -8.00 -25.78 -1.43
CA ASP A 404 -9.28 -25.08 -1.29
C ASP A 404 -9.10 -23.76 -0.54
N ALA A 405 -9.38 -22.65 -1.22
CA ALA A 405 -9.32 -21.31 -0.64
C ALA A 405 -10.66 -20.83 -0.05
N PHE A 406 -11.74 -21.60 -0.16
CA PHE A 406 -13.06 -21.19 0.33
C PHE A 406 -13.11 -20.93 1.85
N PRO A 407 -12.48 -21.76 2.71
CA PRO A 407 -12.39 -21.45 4.15
C PRO A 407 -11.68 -20.12 4.43
N VAL A 408 -10.63 -19.82 3.65
CA VAL A 408 -9.89 -18.56 3.78
C VAL A 408 -10.77 -17.38 3.36
N LEU A 409 -11.56 -17.51 2.29
CA LEU A 409 -12.50 -16.47 1.86
C LEU A 409 -13.50 -16.11 2.96
N ASN A 410 -14.06 -17.12 3.65
CA ASN A 410 -15.01 -16.88 4.74
C ASN A 410 -14.35 -16.17 5.93
N ALA A 411 -13.13 -16.56 6.30
CA ALA A 411 -12.38 -15.87 7.34
C ALA A 411 -11.98 -14.44 6.94
N LEU A 412 -11.65 -14.19 5.66
CA LEU A 412 -11.40 -12.85 5.13
C LEU A 412 -12.64 -11.96 5.22
N LYS A 413 -13.82 -12.49 4.86
CA LYS A 413 -15.10 -11.78 5.00
C LYS A 413 -15.41 -11.43 6.46
N GLU A 414 -15.22 -12.37 7.37
CA GLU A 414 -15.50 -12.17 8.78
C GLU A 414 -14.56 -11.15 9.42
N THR A 415 -13.25 -11.25 9.12
CA THR A 415 -12.25 -10.26 9.56
C THR A 415 -12.52 -8.87 8.95
N HIS A 416 -12.83 -8.78 7.65
CA HIS A 416 -13.22 -7.54 6.98
C HIS A 416 -14.46 -6.91 7.64
N LEU A 417 -15.49 -7.70 7.94
CA LEU A 417 -16.69 -7.20 8.59
C LEU A 417 -16.39 -6.62 9.98
N ILE A 418 -15.61 -7.32 10.80
CA ILE A 418 -15.19 -6.83 12.12
C ILE A 418 -14.38 -5.52 12.00
N LEU A 419 -13.47 -5.45 11.03
CA LEU A 419 -12.69 -4.24 10.77
C LEU A 419 -13.55 -3.07 10.30
N SER A 420 -14.56 -3.32 9.45
CA SER A 420 -15.49 -2.29 8.95
C SER A 420 -16.32 -1.67 10.07
N GLN A 421 -16.68 -2.45 11.11
CA GLN A 421 -17.39 -1.93 12.28
C GLN A 421 -16.56 -0.89 13.05
N GLY A 422 -15.23 -0.91 12.98
CA GLY A 422 -14.36 0.09 13.62
C GLY A 422 -14.11 1.36 12.80
N ALA A 423 -14.69 1.49 11.59
CA ALA A 423 -14.31 2.53 10.63
C ALA A 423 -15.09 3.86 10.77
N HIS A 424 -15.61 4.20 11.95
CA HIS A 424 -16.53 5.33 12.15
C HIS A 424 -16.11 6.38 13.19
N ASN A 425 -14.96 6.23 13.87
CA ASN A 425 -14.41 7.25 14.78
C ASN A 425 -12.90 7.46 14.53
N GLN A 426 -12.49 8.73 14.30
CA GLN A 426 -11.10 9.19 14.02
C GLN A 426 -10.29 8.32 13.02
N PHE A 427 -11.00 7.52 12.22
CA PHE A 427 -10.42 6.57 11.28
C PHE A 427 -9.64 7.34 10.20
N GLY A 428 -8.38 6.97 10.01
CA GLY A 428 -7.46 7.63 9.07
C GLY A 428 -6.68 8.81 9.64
N ASP A 429 -7.27 9.61 10.54
CA ASP A 429 -6.60 10.80 11.10
C ASP A 429 -5.58 10.42 12.20
N LEU A 430 -5.98 9.57 13.17
CA LEU A 430 -5.07 9.13 14.24
C LEU A 430 -3.89 8.27 13.75
N PRO A 431 -4.06 7.31 12.81
CA PRO A 431 -2.93 6.57 12.25
C PRO A 431 -1.87 7.48 11.62
N SER A 432 -2.30 8.54 10.91
CA SER A 432 -1.36 9.48 10.27
C SER A 432 -0.54 10.27 11.29
N THR A 433 -1.19 10.77 12.34
CA THR A 433 -0.52 11.52 13.42
C THR A 433 0.42 10.63 14.23
N ALA A 434 -0.02 9.42 14.60
CA ALA A 434 0.84 8.44 15.29
C ALA A 434 2.04 8.01 14.44
N ARG A 435 1.86 7.82 13.13
CA ARG A 435 2.94 7.49 12.19
C ARG A 435 4.00 8.59 12.14
N VAL A 436 3.57 9.85 11.99
CA VAL A 436 4.47 11.01 11.95
C VAL A 436 5.32 11.08 13.22
N GLU A 437 4.69 10.97 14.39
CA GLU A 437 5.39 11.04 15.68
C GLU A 437 6.42 9.91 15.85
N MET A 438 6.06 8.68 15.48
CA MET A 438 6.95 7.53 15.65
C MET A 438 8.09 7.54 14.63
N LEU A 439 7.86 7.96 13.38
CA LEU A 439 8.94 8.18 12.41
C LEU A 439 9.93 9.24 12.89
N MET A 440 9.44 10.34 13.49
CA MET A 440 10.31 11.33 14.11
C MET A 440 11.15 10.74 15.24
N GLN A 441 10.56 9.89 16.08
CA GLN A 441 11.27 9.20 17.17
C GLN A 441 12.34 8.24 16.65
N GLU A 442 12.00 7.43 15.64
CA GLU A 442 12.97 6.56 14.96
C GLU A 442 14.12 7.38 14.37
N TRP A 443 13.84 8.52 13.75
CA TRP A 443 14.89 9.36 13.16
C TRP A 443 15.78 10.01 14.20
N LEU A 444 15.22 10.47 15.32
CA LEU A 444 16.00 10.98 16.46
C LEU A 444 16.94 9.89 17.00
N LEU A 445 16.49 8.64 17.10
CA LEU A 445 17.31 7.53 17.59
C LEU A 445 18.32 7.02 16.53
N ALA A 446 18.02 7.15 15.24
CA ALA A 446 18.93 6.76 14.16
C ALA A 446 20.21 7.62 14.07
N ARG A 447 20.22 8.77 14.76
CA ARG A 447 21.32 9.72 14.77
C ARG A 447 22.63 9.07 15.26
N PRO A 448 23.77 9.28 14.55
CA PRO A 448 25.04 8.66 14.90
C PRO A 448 25.55 9.02 16.30
N GLU A 449 25.14 10.17 16.84
CA GLU A 449 25.45 10.65 18.19
C GLU A 449 25.03 9.62 19.28
N PHE A 450 23.96 8.84 19.03
CA PHE A 450 23.52 7.78 19.93
C PHE A 450 24.45 6.55 19.99
N ARG A 451 25.45 6.45 19.10
CA ARG A 451 26.48 5.39 19.14
C ARG A 451 27.39 5.50 20.35
N GLU A 452 27.72 6.74 20.73
CA GLU A 452 28.58 7.02 21.88
C GLU A 452 27.77 7.06 23.19
N TYR A 453 26.51 7.51 23.12
CA TYR A 453 25.65 7.61 24.29
C TYR A 453 25.14 6.26 24.81
N LEU A 454 24.78 5.32 23.92
CA LEU A 454 24.26 4.00 24.31
C LEU A 454 25.25 2.87 23.97
N PRO A 455 25.39 1.85 24.83
CA PRO A 455 26.23 0.68 24.59
C PRO A 455 25.59 -0.23 23.55
N THR A 456 25.81 0.09 22.28
CA THR A 456 25.20 -0.60 21.14
C THR A 456 26.08 -1.72 20.59
N ARG A 457 25.44 -2.75 20.02
CA ARG A 457 26.12 -3.90 19.42
C ARG A 457 26.27 -3.70 17.92
N ILE A 458 27.32 -3.00 17.51
CA ILE A 458 27.55 -2.57 16.11
C ILE A 458 27.62 -3.75 15.13
N MET A 459 28.04 -4.93 15.58
CA MET A 459 28.16 -6.13 14.72
C MET A 459 26.82 -6.81 14.40
N VAL A 460 25.71 -6.42 15.05
CA VAL A 460 24.39 -6.98 14.75
C VAL A 460 23.80 -6.24 13.56
N ALA A 461 23.54 -6.98 12.47
CA ALA A 461 22.98 -6.42 11.24
C ALA A 461 21.47 -6.14 11.40
N TYR A 462 21.13 -4.93 11.85
CA TYR A 462 19.76 -4.42 11.81
C TYR A 462 19.44 -3.80 10.45
N PRO A 463 18.22 -3.96 9.92
CA PRO A 463 17.81 -3.36 8.65
C PRO A 463 17.66 -1.83 8.74
N GLU A 464 17.44 -1.30 9.95
CA GLU A 464 17.26 0.14 10.21
C GLU A 464 18.13 0.59 11.40
N PRO A 465 18.73 1.80 11.32
CA PRO A 465 19.77 2.25 12.25
C PRO A 465 19.26 2.69 13.63
N TRP A 466 17.95 2.84 13.84
CA TRP A 466 17.38 3.19 15.15
C TRP A 466 17.18 1.96 16.05
N MET A 467 17.07 0.78 15.45
CA MET A 467 16.73 -0.47 16.15
C MET A 467 17.80 -0.89 17.14
N ASP A 468 19.08 -0.61 16.83
CA ASP A 468 20.20 -0.91 17.70
C ASP A 468 20.16 -0.10 19.02
N ARG A 469 19.66 1.15 18.97
CA ARG A 469 19.50 2.03 20.14
C ARG A 469 18.39 1.54 21.04
N VAL A 470 17.26 1.14 20.47
CA VAL A 470 16.13 0.60 21.24
C VAL A 470 16.51 -0.73 21.88
N ASP A 471 17.15 -1.65 21.14
CA ASP A 471 17.60 -2.93 21.71
C ASP A 471 18.68 -2.73 22.80
N ALA A 472 19.56 -1.73 22.68
CA ALA A 472 20.51 -1.37 23.73
C ALA A 472 19.81 -0.81 24.98
N MET A 473 18.83 0.09 24.79
CA MET A 473 18.03 0.63 25.89
C MET A 473 17.26 -0.46 26.63
N LYS A 474 16.63 -1.37 25.90
CA LYS A 474 15.89 -2.50 26.47
C LYS A 474 16.77 -3.36 27.39
N LYS A 475 18.02 -3.60 26.99
CA LYS A 475 19.01 -4.33 27.80
C LYS A 475 19.46 -3.54 29.02
N LEU A 476 19.74 -2.24 28.86
CA LEU A 476 20.12 -1.36 29.97
C LEU A 476 19.04 -1.27 31.05
N GLN A 477 17.78 -1.15 30.63
CA GLN A 477 16.64 -0.98 31.53
C GLN A 477 16.06 -2.30 32.03
N GLY A 478 16.54 -3.45 31.55
CA GLY A 478 16.01 -4.77 31.89
C GLY A 478 14.54 -4.97 31.47
N TRP A 479 14.12 -4.39 30.34
CA TRP A 479 12.73 -4.44 29.88
C TRP A 479 12.36 -5.77 29.23
N SER A 480 12.82 -6.01 27.99
CA SER A 480 12.57 -7.27 27.30
C SER A 480 13.77 -7.69 26.48
N ASP A 481 14.05 -9.00 26.49
CA ASP A 481 15.18 -9.61 25.76
C ASP A 481 14.86 -9.91 24.28
N THR A 482 13.60 -9.76 23.86
CA THR A 482 13.19 -9.95 22.47
C THR A 482 13.73 -8.82 21.59
N SER A 483 14.30 -9.14 20.42
CA SER A 483 14.78 -8.09 19.52
C SER A 483 13.64 -7.26 18.93
N VAL A 484 13.85 -5.94 18.86
CA VAL A 484 12.96 -4.96 18.22
C VAL A 484 12.67 -5.31 16.74
N MET A 485 13.54 -6.08 16.09
CA MET A 485 13.31 -6.57 14.72
C MET A 485 12.00 -7.32 14.55
N HIS A 486 11.60 -8.13 15.53
CA HIS A 486 10.35 -8.86 15.43
C HIS A 486 9.13 -7.93 15.54
N PHE A 487 9.19 -6.90 16.40
CA PHE A 487 8.12 -5.91 16.52
C PHE A 487 7.97 -5.07 15.25
N ARG A 488 9.09 -4.64 14.65
CA ARG A 488 9.09 -3.96 13.35
C ARG A 488 8.43 -4.82 12.28
N ASN A 489 8.81 -6.09 12.18
CA ASN A 489 8.26 -7.01 11.19
C ASN A 489 6.75 -7.25 11.40
N LEU A 490 6.30 -7.38 12.65
CA LEU A 490 4.87 -7.46 12.99
C LEU A 490 4.11 -6.19 12.56
N GLY A 491 4.70 -5.02 12.75
CA GLY A 491 4.13 -3.75 12.29
C GLY A 491 3.99 -3.69 10.77
N ILE A 492 5.05 -4.00 10.02
CA ILE A 492 5.06 -3.93 8.55
C ILE A 492 4.13 -4.98 7.93
N PHE A 493 4.28 -6.24 8.31
CA PHE A 493 3.45 -7.32 7.75
C PHE A 493 2.00 -7.18 8.19
N GLY A 494 1.75 -6.82 9.45
CA GLY A 494 0.40 -6.55 9.95
C GLY A 494 -0.28 -5.43 9.19
N GLU A 495 0.40 -4.33 8.92
CA GLU A 495 -0.15 -3.22 8.13
C GLU A 495 -0.52 -3.64 6.70
N GLN A 496 0.39 -4.33 5.99
CA GLN A 496 0.12 -4.80 4.62
C GLN A 496 -1.11 -5.72 4.57
N LEU A 497 -1.21 -6.66 5.50
CA LEU A 497 -2.33 -7.60 5.57
C LEU A 497 -3.63 -6.88 5.90
N LEU A 498 -3.67 -6.06 6.96
CA LEU A 498 -4.88 -5.39 7.38
C LEU A 498 -5.37 -4.35 6.36
N LEU A 499 -4.47 -3.65 5.68
CA LEU A 499 -4.86 -2.76 4.57
C LEU A 499 -5.54 -3.54 3.44
N SER A 500 -4.98 -4.70 3.05
CA SER A 500 -5.58 -5.52 2.00
C SER A 500 -6.96 -6.08 2.39
N ILE A 501 -7.13 -6.44 3.67
CA ILE A 501 -8.41 -6.93 4.20
C ILE A 501 -9.42 -5.79 4.30
N ARG A 502 -9.01 -4.63 4.80
CA ARG A 502 -9.92 -3.50 5.03
C ARG A 502 -10.43 -2.88 3.73
N TRP A 503 -9.54 -2.67 2.77
CA TRP A 503 -9.84 -1.94 1.54
C TRP A 503 -10.25 -2.84 0.38
N GLY A 504 -10.09 -4.15 0.51
CA GLY A 504 -10.67 -5.12 -0.41
C GLY A 504 -12.18 -5.23 -0.23
N ALA A 505 -12.93 -5.33 -1.33
CA ALA A 505 -14.39 -5.45 -1.33
C ALA A 505 -14.88 -6.88 -1.02
N TRP A 506 -14.32 -7.52 0.03
CA TRP A 506 -14.54 -8.94 0.36
C TRP A 506 -16.02 -9.31 0.58
N SER A 507 -16.86 -8.34 0.94
CA SER A 507 -18.30 -8.56 1.16
C SER A 507 -19.05 -9.03 -0.08
N ASP A 508 -18.63 -8.63 -1.28
CA ASP A 508 -19.33 -8.95 -2.54
C ASP A 508 -18.76 -10.21 -3.24
N VAL A 509 -17.55 -10.60 -2.86
CA VAL A 509 -16.81 -11.70 -3.48
C VAL A 509 -17.43 -13.04 -3.13
N GLN A 510 -17.90 -13.81 -4.10
CA GLN A 510 -18.42 -15.16 -3.87
C GLN A 510 -17.43 -16.26 -4.27
N GLU A 511 -16.56 -15.97 -5.23
CA GLU A 511 -15.62 -16.95 -5.77
C GLU A 511 -14.34 -17.08 -4.93
N PRO A 512 -13.82 -18.30 -4.74
CA PRO A 512 -12.62 -18.53 -3.93
C PRO A 512 -11.32 -18.09 -4.61
N ILE A 513 -11.33 -17.80 -5.92
CA ILE A 513 -10.14 -17.47 -6.72
C ILE A 513 -9.42 -16.23 -6.19
N GLN A 514 -10.17 -15.21 -5.75
CA GLN A 514 -9.58 -14.00 -5.19
C GLN A 514 -8.87 -14.25 -3.85
N ALA A 515 -9.46 -15.08 -2.97
CA ALA A 515 -8.81 -15.49 -1.72
C ALA A 515 -7.58 -16.39 -1.98
N PHE A 516 -7.65 -17.22 -3.01
CA PHE A 516 -6.52 -18.04 -3.48
C PHE A 516 -5.34 -17.16 -3.94
N ASN A 517 -5.60 -16.16 -4.77
CA ASN A 517 -4.56 -15.24 -5.22
C ASN A 517 -4.02 -14.37 -4.08
N TRP A 518 -4.88 -13.94 -3.15
CA TRP A 518 -4.49 -13.15 -1.98
C TRP A 518 -3.52 -13.92 -1.07
N THR A 519 -3.84 -15.18 -0.76
CA THR A 519 -2.97 -16.03 0.08
C THR A 519 -1.61 -16.25 -0.55
N ARG A 520 -1.55 -16.56 -1.86
CA ARG A 520 -0.28 -16.67 -2.58
C ARG A 520 0.51 -15.37 -2.58
N PHE A 521 -0.15 -14.24 -2.87
CA PHE A 521 0.50 -12.93 -2.93
C PHE A 521 1.15 -12.53 -1.60
N PHE A 522 0.43 -12.75 -0.49
CA PHE A 522 0.84 -12.38 0.87
C PHE A 522 1.54 -13.49 1.65
N ARG A 523 1.89 -14.61 1.01
CA ARG A 523 2.54 -15.75 1.67
C ARG A 523 3.77 -15.38 2.51
N PRO A 524 4.75 -14.60 2.00
CA PRO A 524 5.90 -14.18 2.79
C PRO A 524 5.52 -13.33 4.01
N GLN A 525 4.53 -12.45 3.87
CA GLN A 525 4.06 -11.55 4.91
C GLN A 525 3.35 -12.34 6.02
N ILE A 526 2.50 -13.30 5.66
CA ILE A 526 1.77 -14.15 6.61
C ILE A 526 2.74 -15.03 7.39
N GLN A 527 3.64 -15.73 6.70
CA GLN A 527 4.65 -16.58 7.36
C GLN A 527 5.60 -15.74 8.23
N GLY A 528 6.03 -14.57 7.73
CA GLY A 528 6.86 -13.63 8.48
C GLY A 528 6.17 -13.09 9.72
N TYR A 529 4.88 -12.77 9.63
CA TYR A 529 4.08 -12.33 10.77
C TYR A 529 3.96 -13.43 11.82
N ILE A 530 3.62 -14.67 11.42
CA ILE A 530 3.50 -15.81 12.34
C ILE A 530 4.83 -16.08 13.07
N HIS A 531 5.95 -16.08 12.34
CA HIS A 531 7.26 -16.27 12.93
C HIS A 531 7.62 -15.15 13.92
N ALA A 532 7.42 -13.89 13.53
CA ALA A 532 7.69 -12.74 14.40
C ALA A 532 6.77 -12.73 15.63
N TYR A 533 5.50 -13.13 15.47
CA TYR A 533 4.53 -13.23 16.56
C TYR A 533 4.97 -14.28 17.57
N ARG A 534 5.35 -15.47 17.11
CA ARG A 534 5.90 -16.53 17.96
C ARG A 534 7.16 -16.07 18.70
N ALA A 535 8.07 -15.36 18.04
CA ALA A 535 9.28 -14.85 18.66
C ALA A 535 8.96 -13.86 19.81
N VAL A 536 7.96 -13.00 19.63
CA VAL A 536 7.55 -11.96 20.59
C VAL A 536 6.70 -12.54 21.73
N THR A 537 5.61 -13.22 21.41
CA THR A 537 4.60 -13.67 22.39
C THR A 537 4.83 -15.09 22.90
N GLY A 538 5.58 -15.92 22.17
CA GLY A 538 5.80 -17.34 22.48
C GLY A 538 4.69 -18.27 21.99
N VAL A 539 3.59 -17.73 21.45
CA VAL A 539 2.47 -18.52 20.93
C VAL A 539 2.71 -18.88 19.47
N ASP A 540 2.57 -20.15 19.13
CA ASP A 540 2.66 -20.63 17.76
C ASP A 540 1.27 -20.67 17.11
N LEU A 541 1.05 -19.81 16.12
CA LEU A 541 -0.21 -19.75 15.35
C LEU A 541 -0.29 -20.82 14.26
N ALA A 542 0.85 -21.43 13.88
CA ALA A 542 0.91 -22.47 12.85
C ALA A 542 0.78 -23.89 13.42
N ALA A 543 0.80 -24.04 14.75
CA ALA A 543 0.67 -25.34 15.38
C ALA A 543 -0.73 -25.93 15.14
N GLU A 544 -0.78 -27.16 14.65
CA GLU A 544 -2.00 -27.97 14.60
C GLU A 544 -2.31 -28.45 16.02
N THR A 545 -2.82 -27.56 16.86
CA THR A 545 -3.33 -27.96 18.17
C THR A 545 -4.62 -28.76 17.96
N VAL A 546 -4.73 -29.86 18.72
CA VAL A 546 -5.94 -30.70 18.79
C VAL A 546 -7.13 -29.88 19.27
N ASP A 547 -6.89 -28.84 20.07
CA ASP A 547 -7.89 -27.85 20.43
C ASP A 547 -8.23 -26.97 19.22
N THR A 548 -9.51 -27.01 18.84
CA THR A 548 -10.13 -26.18 17.81
C THR A 548 -10.20 -24.70 18.20
N GLN A 549 -9.96 -24.37 19.47
CA GLN A 549 -10.00 -23.00 19.96
C GLN A 549 -8.73 -22.24 19.58
N VAL A 550 -8.93 -21.18 18.79
CA VAL A 550 -7.86 -20.25 18.43
C VAL A 550 -7.48 -19.43 19.66
N ASN A 551 -6.18 -19.33 19.94
CA ASN A 551 -5.72 -18.54 21.07
C ASN A 551 -5.96 -17.04 20.82
N ALA A 552 -6.96 -16.48 21.50
CA ALA A 552 -7.34 -15.07 21.44
C ALA A 552 -6.83 -14.26 22.65
N THR A 553 -5.80 -14.73 23.36
CA THR A 553 -5.22 -13.94 24.45
C THR A 553 -4.53 -12.68 23.91
N LEU A 554 -4.77 -11.54 24.57
CA LEU A 554 -4.18 -10.26 24.19
C LEU A 554 -2.63 -10.32 24.17
N PRO A 555 -1.97 -9.75 23.13
CA PRO A 555 -0.50 -9.78 23.04
C PRO A 555 0.19 -9.11 24.22
N SER A 556 -0.35 -8.01 24.74
CA SER A 556 0.18 -7.30 25.92
C SER A 556 0.22 -8.17 27.18
N VAL A 557 -0.81 -9.00 27.39
CA VAL A 557 -0.87 -9.98 28.51
C VAL A 557 0.25 -11.02 28.34
N LEU A 558 0.45 -11.52 27.13
CA LEU A 558 1.51 -12.49 26.82
C LEU A 558 2.89 -11.88 27.04
N LEU A 559 3.09 -10.64 26.60
CA LEU A 559 4.33 -9.88 26.79
C LEU A 559 4.64 -9.65 28.27
N LYS A 560 3.64 -9.27 29.06
CA LYS A 560 3.80 -9.09 30.51
C LYS A 560 4.12 -10.39 31.22
N LYS A 561 3.46 -11.50 30.86
CA LYS A 561 3.81 -12.84 31.39
C LYS A 561 5.25 -13.18 31.08
N ARG A 562 5.71 -12.91 29.85
CA ARG A 562 7.08 -13.16 29.43
C ARG A 562 8.09 -12.29 30.17
N LEU A 563 7.78 -11.01 30.36
CA LEU A 563 8.60 -10.08 31.15
C LEU A 563 8.69 -10.52 32.61
N ALA A 564 7.62 -11.06 33.19
CA ALA A 564 7.63 -11.62 34.54
C ALA A 564 8.43 -12.93 34.66
N MET A 565 8.54 -13.71 33.58
CA MET A 565 9.35 -14.94 33.53
C MET A 565 10.84 -14.68 33.31
N GLN A 566 11.23 -13.47 32.86
CA GLN A 566 12.64 -13.14 32.66
C GLN A 566 13.33 -13.01 34.03
N PRO A 567 14.50 -13.65 34.23
CA PRO A 567 15.29 -13.42 35.44
C PRO A 567 15.71 -11.95 35.45
N ARG A 568 15.36 -11.24 36.53
CA ARG A 568 15.89 -9.89 36.76
C ARG A 568 17.39 -10.03 37.03
N ALA A 569 18.20 -9.55 36.09
CA ALA A 569 19.66 -9.53 36.22
C ALA A 569 20.10 -8.53 37.30
#